data_AF-A0A3E0DNB7-F1
#
_entry.id   AF-A0A3E0DNB7-F1
#
_cell.length_a   1.000
_cell.length_b   1.000
_cell.length_c   1.000
_cell.angle_alpha   90.00
_cell.angle_beta   90.00
_cell.angle_gamma   90.00
#
_symmetry.space_group_name_H-M   'P 1'
#
loop_
_entity.id
_entity.type
_entity.pdbx_description
1 polymer ?
#
loop_
_entity_poly.entity_id
_entity_poly.type
_entity_poly.pdbx_seq_one_letter_code
_entity_poly.pdbx_strand_id
1 'polypeptide(L)'
;MREAGMSWEWLEDGNLKTETKALPAIRYDEETQQKVFFNSISAVYTGWNDARNQGKSAVSTADGEPMNDQVLNKLIQEMNNSCVNFPWQAGDVLWINNHTVLHARQPFQGERRILASISFK
;
A
#
# COMPACT_ATOMS: atom_id res chain seq x y z
N MET A 1 8.14 -13.21 -12.00
CA MET A 1 6.67 -13.34 -11.90
C MET A 1 6.26 -14.63 -11.21
N ARG A 2 6.57 -15.83 -11.75
CA ARG A 2 6.27 -17.11 -11.08
C ARG A 2 6.88 -17.25 -9.69
N GLU A 3 8.17 -16.94 -9.53
CA GLU A 3 8.85 -17.00 -8.22
C GLU A 3 8.25 -16.04 -7.18
N ALA A 4 7.64 -14.94 -7.64
CA ALA A 4 6.93 -13.98 -6.80
C ALA A 4 5.47 -14.41 -6.49
N GLY A 5 5.02 -15.55 -6.99
CA GLY A 5 3.65 -16.02 -6.83
C GLY A 5 2.62 -15.19 -7.61
N MET A 6 2.99 -14.70 -8.79
CA MET A 6 2.12 -13.91 -9.66
C MET A 6 1.78 -14.65 -10.96
N SER A 7 0.55 -14.52 -11.41
CA SER A 7 0.09 -14.87 -12.76
C SER A 7 0.12 -13.64 -13.68
N TRP A 8 0.09 -13.88 -14.99
CA TRP A 8 0.04 -12.81 -15.98
C TRP A 8 -0.62 -13.26 -17.27
N GLU A 9 -1.10 -12.26 -18.02
CA GLU A 9 -1.77 -12.40 -19.30
C GLU A 9 -1.31 -11.26 -20.22
N TRP A 10 -0.91 -11.59 -21.45
CA TRP A 10 -0.71 -10.60 -22.50
C TRP A 10 -2.06 -10.27 -23.12
N LEU A 11 -2.44 -9.00 -23.10
CA LEU A 11 -3.67 -8.49 -23.68
C LEU A 11 -3.49 -8.24 -25.19
N GLU A 12 -4.60 -8.14 -25.93
CA GLU A 12 -4.59 -7.94 -27.40
C GLU A 12 -3.91 -6.64 -27.83
N ASP A 13 -3.94 -5.62 -26.97
CA ASP A 13 -3.31 -4.32 -27.19
C ASP A 13 -1.80 -4.30 -26.87
N GLY A 14 -1.23 -5.46 -26.51
CA GLY A 14 0.18 -5.62 -26.14
C GLY A 14 0.51 -5.25 -24.69
N ASN A 15 -0.47 -4.85 -23.88
CA ASN A 15 -0.28 -4.63 -22.45
C ASN A 15 -0.17 -5.97 -21.70
N LEU A 16 0.50 -5.93 -20.53
CA LEU A 16 0.61 -7.07 -19.63
C LEU A 16 -0.28 -6.86 -18.41
N LYS A 17 -1.26 -7.74 -18.22
CA LYS A 17 -2.04 -7.83 -16.98
C LYS A 17 -1.33 -8.77 -16.02
N THR A 18 -1.22 -8.38 -14.76
CA THR A 18 -0.57 -9.18 -13.73
C THR A 18 -1.49 -9.32 -12.53
N GLU A 19 -1.52 -10.50 -11.92
CA GLU A 19 -2.30 -10.75 -10.71
C GLU A 19 -1.41 -11.44 -9.68
N THR A 20 -1.43 -10.92 -8.46
CA THR A 20 -0.71 -11.53 -7.34
C THR A 20 -1.60 -12.57 -6.70
N LYS A 21 -1.03 -13.68 -6.23
CA LYS A 21 -1.78 -14.63 -5.38
C LYS A 21 -2.46 -13.91 -4.21
N ALA A 22 -3.49 -14.54 -3.65
CA ALA A 22 -4.07 -14.10 -2.39
C ALA A 22 -2.99 -14.04 -1.29
N LEU A 23 -2.90 -12.89 -0.63
CA LEU A 23 -1.95 -12.63 0.46
C LEU A 23 -2.71 -12.24 1.74
N PRO A 24 -2.18 -12.55 2.93
CA PRO A 24 -2.78 -12.11 4.18
C PRO A 24 -2.82 -10.57 4.26
N ALA A 25 -4.01 -10.02 4.48
CA ALA A 25 -4.17 -8.59 4.75
C ALA A 25 -3.71 -8.20 6.17
N ILE A 26 -3.81 -9.13 7.11
CA ILE A 26 -3.36 -9.00 8.49
C ILE A 26 -2.20 -9.96 8.72
N ARG A 27 -1.08 -9.46 9.23
CA ARG A 27 0.07 -10.27 9.67
C ARG A 27 0.18 -10.22 11.18
N TYR A 28 0.94 -11.15 11.75
CA TYR A 28 1.36 -11.08 13.15
C TYR A 28 2.82 -10.66 13.19
N ASP A 29 3.14 -9.63 13.97
CA ASP A 29 4.51 -9.23 14.23
C ASP A 29 4.97 -9.85 15.57
N GLU A 30 5.99 -10.71 15.49
CA GLU A 30 6.51 -11.45 16.64
C GLU A 30 7.27 -10.58 17.65
N GLU A 31 7.77 -9.42 17.25
CA GLU A 31 8.50 -8.55 18.17
C GLU A 31 7.54 -7.75 19.04
N THR A 32 6.49 -7.19 18.43
CA THR A 32 5.47 -6.44 19.17
C THR A 32 4.34 -7.31 19.71
N GLN A 33 4.28 -8.59 19.33
CA GLN A 33 3.20 -9.54 19.66
C GLN A 33 1.80 -9.00 19.28
N GLN A 34 1.70 -8.38 18.10
CA GLN A 34 0.49 -7.71 17.63
C GLN A 34 0.11 -8.10 16.21
N LYS A 35 -1.19 -8.04 15.93
CA LYS A 35 -1.71 -8.08 14.55
C LYS A 35 -1.49 -6.72 13.88
N VAL A 36 -0.93 -6.75 12.68
CA VAL A 36 -0.58 -5.54 11.92
C VAL A 36 -1.27 -5.54 10.55
N PHE A 37 -1.71 -4.36 10.11
CA PHE A 37 -2.33 -4.15 8.80
C PHE A 37 -1.25 -3.97 7.73
N PHE A 38 -0.58 -5.06 7.36
CA PHE A 38 0.55 -5.06 6.42
C PHE A 38 0.08 -5.49 5.02
N ASN A 39 -0.46 -4.53 4.27
CA ASN A 39 -0.92 -4.73 2.89
C ASN A 39 -0.98 -3.39 2.14
N SER A 40 -1.35 -3.43 0.87
CA SER A 40 -1.45 -2.25 0.00
C SER A 40 -2.89 -1.91 -0.42
N ILE A 41 -3.91 -2.43 0.27
CA ILE A 41 -5.31 -2.30 -0.15
C ILE A 41 -5.69 -0.83 -0.34
N SER A 42 -5.41 0.04 0.63
CA SER A 42 -5.74 1.47 0.55
C SER A 42 -4.96 2.20 -0.55
N ALA A 43 -3.68 1.88 -0.70
CA ALA A 43 -2.81 2.48 -1.72
C ALA A 43 -3.27 2.12 -3.15
N VAL A 44 -3.64 0.86 -3.39
CA VAL A 44 -4.13 0.41 -4.70
C VAL A 44 -5.51 1.00 -4.99
N TYR A 45 -6.44 0.85 -4.04
CA TYR A 45 -7.83 1.31 -4.21
C TYR A 45 -7.93 2.80 -4.54
N THR A 46 -7.07 3.62 -3.92
CA THR A 46 -7.07 5.09 -4.14
C THR A 46 -6.10 5.56 -5.21
N GLY A 47 -4.97 4.86 -5.41
CA GLY A 47 -3.83 5.40 -6.15
C GLY A 47 -3.58 4.78 -7.52
N TRP A 48 -4.04 3.57 -7.80
CA TRP A 48 -3.77 2.88 -9.07
C TRP A 48 -4.83 3.25 -10.13
N ASN A 49 -4.90 4.54 -10.43
CA ASN A 49 -5.81 5.09 -11.42
C ASN A 49 -5.00 5.71 -12.55
N ASP A 50 -4.94 5.02 -13.69
CA ASP A 50 -4.32 5.51 -14.92
C ASP A 50 -5.15 5.06 -16.14
N ALA A 51 -4.64 5.24 -17.36
CA ALA A 51 -5.36 4.85 -18.57
C ALA A 51 -5.64 3.33 -18.70
N ARG A 52 -4.98 2.50 -17.87
CA ARG A 52 -5.04 1.02 -17.93
C ARG A 52 -5.62 0.40 -16.65
N ASN A 53 -5.57 1.12 -15.53
CA ASN A 53 -5.90 0.60 -14.21
C ASN A 53 -7.01 1.42 -13.56
N GLN A 54 -7.93 0.72 -12.90
CA GLN A 54 -8.94 1.30 -12.03
C GLN A 54 -8.74 0.74 -10.62
N GLY A 55 -8.35 1.60 -9.68
CA GLY A 55 -8.00 1.19 -8.31
C GLY A 55 -9.14 0.44 -7.62
N LYS A 56 -10.39 0.85 -7.87
CA LYS A 56 -11.60 0.24 -7.29
C LYS A 56 -11.76 -1.25 -7.60
N SER A 57 -11.27 -1.71 -8.75
CA SER A 57 -11.35 -3.11 -9.18
C SER A 57 -9.99 -3.83 -9.15
N ALA A 58 -8.93 -3.14 -8.73
CA ALA A 58 -7.57 -3.67 -8.73
C ALA A 58 -7.23 -4.49 -7.46
N VAL A 59 -8.15 -4.55 -6.49
CA VAL A 59 -8.06 -5.39 -5.30
C VAL A 59 -9.36 -6.16 -5.15
N SER A 60 -9.25 -7.48 -4.97
CA SER A 60 -10.35 -8.38 -4.68
C SER A 60 -10.09 -9.18 -3.41
N THR A 61 -11.13 -9.85 -2.91
CA THR A 61 -10.97 -10.89 -1.88
C THR A 61 -10.20 -12.09 -2.44
N ALA A 62 -9.84 -13.03 -1.57
CA ALA A 62 -9.19 -14.28 -1.98
C ALA A 62 -10.06 -15.13 -2.92
N ASP A 63 -11.38 -14.95 -2.87
CA ASP A 63 -12.35 -15.63 -3.73
C ASP A 63 -12.60 -14.89 -5.05
N GLY A 64 -11.94 -13.75 -5.28
CA GLY A 64 -12.09 -12.93 -6.49
C GLY A 64 -13.23 -11.91 -6.42
N GLU A 65 -13.94 -11.83 -5.29
CA GLU A 65 -15.05 -10.89 -5.12
C GLU A 65 -14.54 -9.44 -4.99
N PRO A 66 -15.28 -8.45 -5.51
CA PRO A 66 -14.96 -7.04 -5.30
C PRO A 66 -14.93 -6.68 -3.82
N MET A 67 -14.00 -5.78 -3.46
CA MET A 67 -13.96 -5.24 -2.10
C MET A 67 -15.15 -4.29 -1.87
N ASN A 68 -15.65 -4.24 -0.63
CA ASN A 68 -16.75 -3.34 -0.29
C ASN A 68 -16.28 -1.88 -0.20
N ASP A 69 -16.73 -1.05 -1.15
CA ASP A 69 -16.40 0.39 -1.23
C ASP A 69 -16.65 1.15 0.08
N GLN A 70 -17.76 0.89 0.79
CA GLN A 70 -18.07 1.59 2.04
C GLN A 70 -17.06 1.26 3.13
N VAL A 71 -16.65 -0.01 3.22
CA VAL A 71 -15.63 -0.46 4.17
C VAL A 71 -14.27 0.16 3.84
N LEU A 72 -13.88 0.18 2.56
CA LEU A 72 -12.60 0.76 2.14
C LEU A 72 -12.56 2.27 2.36
N ASN A 73 -13.64 2.99 2.05
CA ASN A 73 -13.73 4.43 2.33
C ASN A 73 -13.62 4.72 3.83
N LYS A 74 -14.30 3.93 4.68
CA LYS A 74 -14.18 4.06 6.14
C LYS A 74 -12.76 3.76 6.62
N LEU A 75 -12.12 2.70 6.10
CA LEU A 75 -10.73 2.38 6.40
C LEU A 75 -9.81 3.58 6.12
N ILE A 76 -9.92 4.18 4.94
CA ILE A 76 -9.10 5.33 4.54
C ILE A 76 -9.34 6.54 5.46
N GLN A 77 -10.60 6.79 5.83
CA GLN A 77 -10.93 7.84 6.78
C GLN A 77 -10.25 7.60 8.15
N GLU A 78 -10.32 6.39 8.70
CA GLU A 78 -9.67 6.07 9.98
C GLU A 78 -8.15 6.11 9.90
N MET A 79 -7.57 5.69 8.77
CA MET A 79 -6.13 5.82 8.52
C MET A 79 -5.70 7.29 8.52
N ASN A 80 -6.47 8.19 7.90
CA ASN A 80 -6.19 9.62 7.90
C ASN A 80 -6.37 10.24 9.29
N ASN A 81 -7.41 9.85 10.03
CA ASN A 81 -7.64 10.32 11.41
C ASN A 81 -6.50 9.89 12.36
N SER A 82 -5.94 8.70 12.13
CA SER A 82 -4.90 8.13 12.99
C SER A 82 -3.48 8.53 12.57
N CYS A 83 -3.31 9.21 11.42
CA CYS A 83 -1.99 9.53 10.91
C CYS A 83 -1.32 10.65 11.69
N VAL A 84 0.01 10.58 11.80
CA VAL A 84 0.83 11.66 12.35
C VAL A 84 1.55 12.35 11.20
N ASN A 85 1.16 13.59 10.89
CA ASN A 85 1.83 14.42 9.91
C ASN A 85 3.10 15.03 10.52
N PHE A 86 4.22 14.33 10.39
CA PHE A 86 5.52 14.78 10.90
C PHE A 86 6.05 15.99 10.09
N PRO A 87 6.19 17.19 10.71
CA PRO A 87 6.65 18.39 10.03
C PRO A 87 8.18 18.40 9.94
N TRP A 88 8.71 17.84 8.85
CA TRP A 88 10.15 17.73 8.58
C TRP A 88 10.91 19.07 8.74
N GLN A 89 12.04 18.99 9.42
CA GLN A 89 13.07 20.03 9.49
C GLN A 89 14.40 19.51 8.95
N ALA A 90 15.27 20.41 8.52
CA ALA A 90 16.60 20.05 8.03
C ALA A 90 17.42 19.40 9.16
N GLY A 91 17.96 18.22 8.90
CA GLY A 91 18.71 17.43 9.89
C GLY A 91 17.90 16.37 10.63
N ASP A 92 16.57 16.37 10.49
CA ASP A 92 15.73 15.32 11.07
C ASP A 92 16.05 13.94 10.49
N VAL A 93 16.03 12.94 11.36
CA VAL A 93 16.06 11.53 10.99
C VAL A 93 14.86 10.85 11.63
N LEU A 94 13.95 10.32 10.80
CA LEU A 94 12.84 9.51 11.26
C LEU A 94 13.18 8.03 11.07
N TRP A 95 13.26 7.29 12.17
CA TRP A 95 13.37 5.84 12.16
C TRP A 95 11.98 5.22 12.28
N ILE A 96 11.60 4.38 11.33
CA ILE A 96 10.30 3.68 11.34
C ILE A 96 10.49 2.18 11.39
N ASN A 97 9.65 1.49 12.16
CA ASN A 97 9.52 0.05 12.06
C ASN A 97 8.54 -0.26 10.92
N ASN A 98 9.05 -0.72 9.77
CA ASN A 98 8.25 -0.98 8.57
C ASN A 98 7.21 -2.10 8.77
N HIS A 99 7.33 -2.92 9.82
CA HIS A 99 6.36 -3.96 10.14
C HIS A 99 5.10 -3.43 10.83
N THR A 100 5.19 -2.27 11.48
CA THR A 100 4.10 -1.71 12.30
C THR A 100 3.63 -0.34 11.84
N VAL A 101 4.37 0.34 10.95
CA VAL A 101 4.07 1.69 10.48
C VAL A 101 3.89 1.73 8.96
N LEU A 102 2.72 2.19 8.51
CA LEU A 102 2.52 2.65 7.14
C LEU A 102 2.92 4.12 7.02
N HIS A 103 3.50 4.50 5.89
CA HIS A 103 3.91 5.87 5.62
C HIS A 103 3.37 6.34 4.27
N ALA A 104 3.12 7.65 4.18
CA ALA A 104 2.62 8.31 2.99
C ALA A 104 3.26 9.70 2.86
N ARG A 105 2.81 10.48 1.89
CA ARG A 105 3.34 11.82 1.63
C ARG A 105 2.21 12.80 1.37
N GLN A 106 2.20 13.91 2.11
CA GLN A 106 1.34 15.05 1.81
C GLN A 106 1.80 15.76 0.52
N PRO A 107 0.88 16.38 -0.24
CA PRO A 107 1.25 17.32 -1.28
C PRO A 107 2.18 18.42 -0.76
N PHE A 108 3.11 18.90 -1.59
CA PHE A 108 4.03 19.97 -1.24
C PHE A 108 4.29 20.86 -2.46
N GLN A 109 4.86 22.05 -2.22
CA GLN A 109 5.27 22.99 -3.26
C GLN A 109 6.74 23.36 -3.07
N GLY A 110 7.41 23.73 -4.17
CA GLY A 110 8.82 24.13 -4.16
C GLY A 110 9.80 22.96 -4.02
N GLU A 111 11.04 23.29 -3.68
CA GLU A 111 12.10 22.29 -3.53
C GLU A 111 11.97 21.53 -2.21
N ARG A 112 12.03 20.19 -2.30
CA ARG A 112 12.01 19.30 -1.14
C ARG A 112 12.91 18.10 -1.42
N ARG A 113 13.83 17.82 -0.49
CA ARG A 113 14.72 16.66 -0.56
C ARG A 113 14.64 15.84 0.73
N ILE A 114 14.29 14.57 0.59
CA ILE A 114 14.31 13.58 1.66
C ILE A 114 15.14 12.40 1.16
N LEU A 115 16.04 11.89 2.00
CA LEU A 115 16.83 10.71 1.72
C LEU A 115 16.25 9.53 2.52
N ALA A 116 16.46 8.31 2.02
CA ALA A 116 15.99 7.10 2.68
C ALA A 116 17.09 6.03 2.71
N SER A 117 17.05 5.19 3.72
CA SER A 117 17.82 3.95 3.83
C SER A 117 16.86 2.84 4.22
N ILE A 118 17.08 1.63 3.70
CA ILE A 118 16.25 0.46 3.97
C ILE A 118 17.11 -0.54 4.74
N SER A 119 16.61 -1.00 5.87
CA SER A 119 17.19 -2.10 6.61
C SER A 119 16.28 -3.32 6.55
N PHE A 120 16.88 -4.49 6.71
CA PHE A 120 16.14 -5.70 7.02
C PHE A 120 15.89 -5.74 8.53
N LYS A 121 14.77 -6.37 8.91
CA LYS A 121 14.56 -6.80 10.29
C LYS A 121 15.40 -8.04 10.55
#